data_AF-A0A329LUW4-F1
#
_entry.id   AF-A0A329LUW4-F1
#
_cell.length_a   1.000
_cell.length_b   1.000
_cell.length_c   1.000
_cell.angle_alpha   90.00
_cell.angle_beta   90.00
_cell.angle_gamma   90.00
#
_symmetry.space_group_name_H-M   'P 1'
#
loop_
_entity.id
_entity.type
_entity.pdbx_description
1 polymer ?
#
loop_
_entity_poly.entity_id
_entity_poly.type
_entity_poly.pdbx_seq_one_letter_code
_entity_poly.pdbx_strand_id
1 'polypeptide(L)'
;MLARRKRWPIACGAVWSLLFACMSFYWAGGGKLGVDTLGPEISRQAVLRDEAFILIVWITGAAKVAGALVLLALTIRWNSGLIRTALRFAVMIGGVFLFLYGLLNFAAVLLALVRMLSLPVDPYSAWWRLLFWEPFWMAGGLLYFVSGQTARARDG
;
A
#
# COMPACT_ATOMS: atom_id res chain seq x y z
N MET A 1 14.39 7.31 -32.67
CA MET A 1 13.15 7.58 -31.89
C MET A 1 13.41 7.20 -30.43
N LEU A 2 13.69 8.20 -29.58
CA LEU A 2 14.04 7.97 -28.18
C LEU A 2 12.87 7.30 -27.46
N ALA A 3 13.10 6.10 -26.94
CA ALA A 3 12.18 5.43 -26.04
C ALA A 3 11.84 6.39 -24.89
N ARG A 4 10.60 6.88 -24.87
CA ARG A 4 10.01 7.63 -23.77
C ARG A 4 10.14 6.74 -22.53
N ARG A 5 11.21 6.91 -21.73
CA ARG A 5 11.49 6.08 -20.55
C ARG A 5 10.30 6.19 -19.62
N LYS A 6 9.48 5.14 -19.62
CA LYS A 6 8.12 5.08 -19.07
C LYS A 6 8.13 5.45 -17.58
N ARG A 7 7.78 6.70 -17.25
CA ARG A 7 7.61 7.19 -15.86
C ARG A 7 6.30 6.74 -15.21
N TRP A 8 5.46 6.03 -15.96
CA TRP A 8 4.13 5.63 -15.49
C TRP A 8 4.17 4.78 -14.21
N PRO A 9 5.13 3.86 -13.95
CA PRO A 9 5.11 3.07 -12.70
C PRO A 9 5.28 3.97 -11.47
N ILE A 10 6.18 4.96 -11.56
CA ILE A 10 6.43 5.92 -10.48
C ILE A 10 5.19 6.78 -10.24
N ALA A 11 4.58 7.30 -11.31
CA ALA A 11 3.37 8.11 -11.21
C ALA A 11 2.19 7.32 -10.65
N CYS A 12 1.94 6.11 -11.17
CA CYS A 12 0.88 5.23 -10.68
C CYS A 12 1.12 4.81 -9.23
N GLY A 13 2.35 4.47 -8.84
CA GLY A 13 2.68 4.15 -7.45
C GLY A 13 2.48 5.33 -6.49
N ALA A 14 2.84 6.54 -6.92
CA ALA A 14 2.64 7.76 -6.12
C ALA A 14 1.14 8.05 -5.96
N VAL A 15 0.36 7.99 -7.04
CA VAL A 15 -1.10 8.15 -6.99
C VAL A 15 -1.74 7.08 -6.10
N TRP A 16 -1.37 5.81 -6.27
CA TRP A 16 -1.84 4.71 -5.44
C TRP A 16 -1.59 4.98 -3.94
N SER A 17 -0.38 5.46 -3.60
CA SER A 17 -0.02 5.78 -2.21
C SER A 17 -0.83 6.93 -1.64
N LEU A 18 -0.99 8.01 -2.42
CA LEU A 18 -1.76 9.19 -2.01
C LEU A 18 -3.24 8.87 -1.85
N LEU A 19 -3.82 8.07 -2.74
CA LEU A 19 -5.22 7.64 -2.65
C LEU A 19 -5.49 6.93 -1.31
N PHE A 20 -4.63 6.00 -0.92
CA PHE A 20 -4.76 5.33 0.38
C PHE A 20 -4.40 6.22 1.56
N ALA A 21 -3.49 7.19 1.41
CA ALA A 21 -3.23 8.18 2.45
C ALA A 21 -4.49 8.99 2.74
N CYS A 22 -5.18 9.46 1.68
CA CYS A 22 -6.46 10.15 1.80
C CYS A 22 -7.51 9.28 2.50
N MET A 23 -7.62 7.99 2.14
CA MET A 23 -8.55 7.08 2.79
C MET A 23 -8.21 6.86 4.27
N SER A 24 -6.92 6.70 4.61
CA SER A 24 -6.46 6.60 5.99
C SER A 24 -6.78 7.84 6.82
N PHE A 25 -6.51 9.05 6.30
CA PHE A 25 -6.85 10.30 7.00
C PHE A 25 -8.36 10.52 7.08
N TYR A 26 -9.12 10.10 6.08
CA TYR A 26 -10.59 10.14 6.12
C TYR A 26 -11.14 9.27 7.25
N TRP A 27 -10.65 8.04 7.42
CA TRP A 27 -11.01 7.19 8.56
C TRP A 27 -10.56 7.78 9.90
N ALA A 28 -9.35 8.37 9.93
CA ALA A 28 -8.83 9.05 11.11
C ALA A 28 -9.71 10.23 11.54
N GLY A 29 -10.24 10.99 10.58
CA GLY A 29 -11.21 12.07 10.80
C GLY A 29 -12.64 11.63 11.12
N GLY A 30 -12.92 10.31 11.05
CA GLY A 30 -14.19 9.72 11.42
C GLY A 30 -15.13 9.35 10.28
N GLY A 31 -14.62 9.40 9.06
CA GLY A 31 -15.23 8.73 7.94
C GLY A 31 -15.33 7.21 8.13
N LYS A 32 -16.40 6.59 7.62
CA LYS A 32 -16.67 5.14 7.76
C LYS A 32 -16.82 4.41 6.43
N LEU A 33 -16.68 5.13 5.31
CA LEU A 33 -16.79 4.55 3.97
C LEU A 33 -15.82 3.36 3.82
N GLY A 34 -16.37 2.20 3.48
CA GLY A 34 -15.61 0.98 3.21
C GLY A 34 -15.01 0.30 4.45
N VAL A 35 -15.18 0.82 5.67
CA VAL A 35 -14.57 0.17 6.85
C VAL A 35 -15.18 -1.21 7.11
N ASP A 36 -16.49 -1.38 6.88
CA ASP A 36 -17.19 -2.66 7.00
C ASP A 36 -16.69 -3.74 6.04
N THR A 37 -15.88 -3.36 5.05
CA THR A 37 -15.29 -4.31 4.09
C THR A 37 -13.94 -4.86 4.56
N LEU A 38 -13.38 -4.33 5.65
CA LEU A 38 -12.06 -4.70 6.18
C LEU A 38 -12.16 -5.81 7.24
N GLY A 39 -13.30 -5.93 7.91
CA GLY A 39 -13.53 -6.89 8.98
C GLY A 39 -14.36 -6.31 10.13
N PRO A 40 -15.10 -7.16 10.88
CA PRO A 40 -15.96 -6.72 11.98
C PRO A 40 -15.20 -5.96 13.08
N GLU A 41 -13.99 -6.39 13.42
CA GLU A 41 -13.21 -5.76 14.48
C GLU A 41 -12.70 -4.37 14.06
N ILE A 42 -12.24 -4.22 12.82
CA ILE A 42 -11.82 -2.92 12.28
C ILE A 42 -13.01 -1.96 12.19
N SER A 43 -14.18 -2.45 11.75
CA SER A 43 -15.42 -1.68 11.76
C SER A 43 -15.80 -1.22 13.17
N ARG A 44 -15.79 -2.14 14.14
CA ARG A 44 -16.07 -1.83 15.55
C ARG A 44 -15.14 -0.74 16.09
N GLN A 45 -13.83 -0.86 15.85
CA GLN A 45 -12.84 0.12 16.28
C GLN A 45 -13.08 1.50 15.64
N ALA A 46 -13.41 1.56 14.35
CA ALA A 46 -13.72 2.82 13.68
C ALA A 46 -15.02 3.48 14.18
N VAL A 47 -16.05 2.67 14.45
CA VAL A 47 -17.34 3.14 14.98
C VAL A 47 -17.19 3.68 16.40
N LEU A 48 -16.49 2.94 17.26
CA LEU A 48 -16.23 3.33 18.66
C LEU A 48 -15.15 4.40 18.80
N ARG A 49 -14.47 4.75 17.70
CA ARG A 49 -13.37 5.71 17.70
C ARG A 49 -12.25 5.31 18.66
N ASP A 50 -11.87 4.03 18.59
CA ASP A 50 -10.76 3.49 19.36
C ASP A 50 -9.48 4.32 19.13
N GLU A 51 -8.82 4.74 20.21
CA GLU A 51 -7.68 5.65 20.15
C GLU A 51 -6.49 5.03 19.43
N ALA A 52 -6.24 3.74 19.66
CA ALA A 52 -5.15 3.01 19.01
C ALA A 52 -5.42 2.86 17.51
N PHE A 53 -6.66 2.55 17.12
CA PHE A 53 -7.06 2.52 15.71
C PHE A 53 -6.85 3.87 15.03
N ILE A 54 -7.31 4.97 15.63
CA ILE A 54 -7.15 6.33 15.10
C ILE A 54 -5.67 6.67 14.92
N LEU A 55 -4.84 6.36 15.92
CA LEU A 55 -3.40 6.57 15.86
C LEU A 55 -2.76 5.77 14.72
N ILE A 56 -3.12 4.50 14.57
CA ILE A 56 -2.62 3.63 13.50
C ILE A 56 -2.99 4.19 12.12
N VAL A 57 -4.23 4.64 11.90
CA VAL A 57 -4.62 5.19 10.59
C VAL A 57 -3.98 6.55 10.32
N TRP A 58 -3.70 7.37 11.34
CA TRP A 58 -2.88 8.59 11.18
C TRP A 58 -1.45 8.27 10.77
N ILE A 59 -0.77 7.40 11.52
CA ILE A 59 0.62 7.01 11.26
C ILE A 59 0.74 6.36 9.88
N THR A 60 -0.15 5.41 9.57
CA THR A 60 -0.13 4.73 8.27
C THR A 60 -0.56 5.64 7.13
N GLY A 61 -1.34 6.69 7.37
CA GLY A 61 -1.60 7.75 6.38
C GLY A 61 -0.33 8.54 6.07
N ALA A 62 0.38 9.00 7.10
CA ALA A 62 1.64 9.73 6.96
C ALA A 62 2.72 8.87 6.26
N ALA A 63 2.82 7.59 6.61
CA ALA A 63 3.75 6.66 5.97
C ALA A 63 3.49 6.52 4.47
N LYS A 64 2.22 6.53 4.03
CA LYS A 64 1.87 6.48 2.60
C LYS A 64 2.20 7.76 1.87
N VAL A 65 2.03 8.93 2.50
CA VAL A 65 2.52 10.20 1.95
C VAL A 65 4.03 10.16 1.78
N ALA A 66 4.77 9.70 2.79
CA ALA A 66 6.22 9.51 2.70
C ALA A 66 6.60 8.56 1.55
N GLY A 67 5.89 7.44 1.40
CA GLY A 67 6.06 6.51 0.28
C GLY A 67 5.87 7.18 -1.10
N ALA A 68 4.84 8.02 -1.25
CA ALA A 68 4.63 8.81 -2.46
C ALA A 68 5.79 9.78 -2.72
N LEU A 69 6.28 10.47 -1.68
CA LEU A 69 7.42 11.39 -1.80
C LEU A 69 8.71 10.67 -2.19
N VAL A 70 8.97 9.48 -1.62
CA VAL A 70 10.13 8.66 -1.98
C VAL A 70 10.03 8.20 -3.45
N LEU A 71 8.85 7.79 -3.91
CA LEU A 71 8.63 7.46 -5.33
C LEU A 71 8.90 8.66 -6.23
N LEU A 72 8.35 9.83 -5.90
CA LEU A 72 8.59 11.07 -6.66
C LEU A 72 10.06 11.49 -6.63
N ALA A 73 10.77 11.26 -5.52
CA ALA A 73 12.20 11.54 -5.41
C ALA A 73 13.06 10.73 -6.39
N LEU A 74 12.59 9.58 -6.87
CA LEU A 74 13.25 8.82 -7.96
C LEU A 74 13.24 9.55 -9.31
N THR A 75 12.40 10.59 -9.46
CA THR A 75 12.35 11.39 -10.69
C THR A 75 13.36 12.55 -10.69
N ILE A 76 13.93 12.87 -9.53
CA ILE A 76 14.91 13.95 -9.33
C ILE A 76 16.30 13.45 -9.71
N ARG A 77 17.09 14.32 -10.35
CA ARG A 77 18.50 14.06 -10.66
C ARG A 77 19.38 14.40 -9.46
N TRP A 78 19.55 13.44 -8.56
CA TRP A 78 20.47 13.57 -7.42
C TRP A 78 21.93 13.48 -7.88
N ASN A 79 22.80 14.34 -7.37
CA ASN A 79 24.24 14.27 -7.68
C ASN A 79 24.93 13.06 -7.02
N SER A 80 24.45 12.62 -5.86
CA SER A 80 25.01 11.47 -5.12
C SER A 80 24.52 10.12 -5.69
N GLY A 81 25.45 9.22 -6.00
CA GLY A 81 25.15 7.83 -6.37
C GLY A 81 24.56 7.02 -5.21
N LEU A 82 24.99 7.32 -3.98
CA LEU A 82 24.50 6.66 -2.76
C LEU A 82 23.01 6.95 -2.53
N ILE A 83 22.60 8.22 -2.62
CA ILE A 83 21.19 8.62 -2.44
C ILE A 83 20.28 7.92 -3.46
N ARG A 84 20.69 7.90 -4.74
CA ARG A 84 19.94 7.22 -5.80
C ARG A 84 19.78 5.73 -5.52
N THR A 85 20.86 5.08 -5.12
CA THR A 85 20.87 3.65 -4.82
C THR A 85 20.00 3.34 -3.61
N ALA A 86 20.10 4.15 -2.54
CA ALA A 86 19.31 4.01 -1.33
C ALA A 86 17.80 4.17 -1.61
N LEU A 87 17.39 5.23 -2.32
CA LEU A 87 15.99 5.44 -2.68
C LEU A 87 15.43 4.28 -3.51
N ARG A 88 16.22 3.75 -4.45
CA ARG A 88 15.84 2.61 -5.29
C ARG A 88 15.63 1.34 -4.47
N PHE A 89 16.56 0.99 -3.59
CA PHE A 89 16.39 -0.16 -2.72
C PHE A 89 15.24 0.03 -1.74
N ALA A 90 15.06 1.24 -1.19
CA ALA A 90 13.96 1.55 -0.29
C ALA A 90 12.59 1.27 -0.95
N VAL A 91 12.35 1.75 -2.18
CA VAL A 91 11.09 1.46 -2.87
C VAL A 91 10.95 -0.01 -3.27
N MET A 92 12.05 -0.68 -3.64
CA MET A 92 11.98 -2.09 -4.04
C MET A 92 11.65 -2.98 -2.84
N ILE A 93 12.35 -2.78 -1.73
CA ILE A 93 12.13 -3.51 -0.48
C ILE A 93 10.73 -3.20 0.06
N GLY A 94 10.34 -1.92 0.07
CA GLY A 94 8.98 -1.51 0.45
C GLY A 94 7.92 -2.17 -0.43
N GLY A 95 8.15 -2.24 -1.75
CA GLY A 95 7.26 -2.93 -2.68
C GLY A 95 7.14 -4.43 -2.42
N VAL A 96 8.25 -5.11 -2.11
CA VAL A 96 8.25 -6.53 -1.72
C VAL A 96 7.43 -6.73 -0.43
N PHE A 97 7.69 -5.93 0.61
CA PHE A 97 6.93 -6.05 1.86
C PHE A 97 5.45 -5.79 1.67
N LEU A 98 5.09 -4.78 0.87
CA LEU A 98 3.70 -4.46 0.56
C LEU A 98 3.00 -5.59 -0.22
N PHE A 99 3.71 -6.19 -1.18
CA PHE A 99 3.20 -7.33 -1.93
C PHE A 99 3.01 -8.55 -1.05
N LEU A 100 4.00 -8.88 -0.22
CA LEU A 100 3.92 -10.00 0.72
C LEU A 100 2.83 -9.77 1.76
N TYR A 101 2.65 -8.55 2.24
CA TYR A 101 1.54 -8.21 3.14
C TYR A 101 0.19 -8.55 2.51
N GLY A 102 -0.07 -8.09 1.27
CA GLY A 102 -1.30 -8.42 0.56
C GLY A 102 -1.44 -9.92 0.30
N LEU A 103 -0.37 -10.60 -0.17
CA LEU A 103 -0.40 -12.03 -0.45
C LEU A 103 -0.69 -12.89 0.79
N LEU A 104 -0.04 -12.58 1.91
CA LEU A 104 -0.23 -13.31 3.17
C LEU A 104 -1.63 -13.08 3.73
N ASN A 105 -2.15 -11.86 3.67
CA ASN A 105 -3.54 -11.58 4.07
C ASN A 105 -4.54 -12.27 3.14
N PHE A 106 -4.30 -12.27 1.82
CA PHE A 106 -5.12 -13.01 0.86
C PHE A 106 -5.17 -14.49 1.22
N ALA A 107 -4.01 -15.12 1.45
CA ALA A 107 -3.93 -16.51 1.86
C ALA A 107 -4.64 -16.77 3.20
N ALA A 108 -4.46 -15.89 4.20
CA ALA A 108 -5.10 -16.02 5.50
C ALA A 108 -6.63 -15.93 5.42
N VAL A 109 -7.17 -14.99 4.64
CA VAL A 109 -8.61 -14.85 4.42
C VAL A 109 -9.16 -16.05 3.63
N LEU A 110 -8.44 -16.53 2.63
CA LEU A 110 -8.82 -17.72 1.86
C LEU A 110 -8.88 -18.96 2.76
N LEU A 111 -7.88 -19.17 3.63
CA LEU A 111 -7.84 -20.25 4.61
C LEU A 111 -8.98 -20.13 5.64
N ALA A 112 -9.35 -18.91 6.04
CA ALA A 112 -10.47 -18.68 6.93
C ALA A 112 -11.82 -19.05 6.28
N LEU A 113 -12.03 -18.74 5.00
CA LEU A 113 -13.24 -19.14 4.28
C LEU A 113 -13.43 -20.65 4.18
N VAL A 114 -12.34 -21.41 4.01
CA VAL A 114 -12.37 -22.88 4.01
C VAL A 114 -12.30 -23.49 5.41
N ARG A 115 -12.45 -22.67 6.46
CA ARG A 115 -12.44 -23.06 7.89
C ARG A 115 -11.16 -23.77 8.35
N MET A 116 -10.06 -23.55 7.65
CA MET A 116 -8.73 -24.04 8.05
C MET A 116 -8.03 -23.09 9.04
N LEU A 117 -8.46 -21.84 9.12
CA LEU A 117 -7.93 -20.84 10.05
C LEU A 117 -9.07 -20.10 10.76
N SER A 118 -9.01 -20.04 12.09
CA SER A 118 -10.00 -19.31 12.90
C SER A 118 -9.65 -17.83 12.96
N LEU A 119 -10.21 -17.04 12.03
CA LEU A 119 -10.11 -15.57 12.05
C LEU A 119 -11.51 -14.95 12.21
N PRO A 120 -11.63 -13.83 12.94
CA PRO A 120 -12.90 -13.11 13.09
C PRO A 120 -13.17 -12.27 11.83
N VAL A 121 -13.42 -12.93 10.69
CA VAL A 121 -13.76 -12.31 9.41
C VAL A 121 -15.10 -12.84 8.96
N ASP A 122 -16.08 -11.95 8.80
CA ASP A 122 -17.39 -12.31 8.26
C ASP A 122 -17.33 -12.50 6.73
N PRO A 123 -18.31 -13.19 6.12
CA PRO A 123 -18.30 -13.47 4.68
C PRO A 123 -18.25 -12.21 3.80
N TYR A 124 -18.90 -11.12 4.20
CA TYR A 124 -18.94 -9.89 3.42
C TYR A 124 -17.54 -9.25 3.38
N SER A 125 -16.90 -9.09 4.54
CA SER A 125 -15.51 -8.61 4.62
C SER A 125 -14.54 -9.53 3.86
N ALA A 126 -14.70 -10.85 3.97
CA ALA A 126 -13.82 -11.80 3.29
C ALA A 126 -13.81 -11.61 1.77
N TRP A 127 -14.99 -11.49 1.15
CA TRP A 127 -15.09 -11.29 -0.31
C TRP A 127 -14.49 -9.97 -0.76
N TRP A 128 -14.75 -8.88 -0.05
CA TRP A 128 -14.13 -7.59 -0.36
C TRP A 128 -12.62 -7.62 -0.23
N ARG A 129 -12.10 -8.31 0.80
CA ARG A 129 -10.66 -8.46 0.96
C ARG A 129 -10.03 -9.23 -0.20
N LEU A 130 -10.58 -10.39 -0.54
CA LEU A 130 -10.05 -11.23 -1.61
C LEU A 130 -10.16 -10.61 -3.00
N LEU A 131 -11.27 -9.91 -3.29
CA LEU A 131 -11.51 -9.37 -4.63
C LEU A 131 -10.93 -7.97 -4.83
N PHE A 132 -10.82 -7.17 -3.76
CA PHE A 132 -10.38 -5.78 -3.84
C PHE A 132 -9.15 -5.51 -3.01
N TRP A 133 -9.23 -5.58 -1.68
CA TRP A 133 -8.16 -5.03 -0.82
C TRP A 133 -6.82 -5.71 -1.02
N GLU A 134 -6.75 -7.03 -0.90
CA GLU A 134 -5.47 -7.75 -0.94
C GLU A 134 -4.83 -7.71 -2.34
N PRO A 135 -5.57 -7.93 -3.44
CA PRO A 135 -5.03 -7.71 -4.79
C PRO A 135 -4.55 -6.27 -5.01
N PHE A 136 -5.23 -5.29 -4.44
CA PHE A 136 -4.88 -3.88 -4.61
C PHE A 136 -3.63 -3.50 -3.78
N TRP A 137 -3.41 -4.12 -2.61
CA TRP A 137 -2.13 -4.07 -1.89
C TRP A 137 -0.99 -4.69 -2.70
N MET A 138 -1.22 -5.86 -3.29
CA MET A 138 -0.25 -6.53 -4.17
C MET A 138 0.10 -5.67 -5.39
N ALA A 139 -0.90 -5.06 -6.02
CA ALA A 139 -0.68 -4.13 -7.15
C ALA A 139 0.18 -2.92 -6.74
N GLY A 140 -0.08 -2.34 -5.57
CA GLY A 140 0.77 -1.29 -4.98
C GLY A 140 2.21 -1.75 -4.81
N GLY A 141 2.42 -2.95 -4.25
CA GLY A 141 3.75 -3.53 -4.07
C GLY A 141 4.51 -3.71 -5.39
N LEU A 142 3.81 -4.19 -6.42
CA LEU A 142 4.38 -4.31 -7.76
C LEU A 142 4.75 -2.96 -8.37
N LEU A 143 3.91 -1.92 -8.21
CA LEU A 143 4.21 -0.57 -8.67
C LEU A 143 5.47 0.00 -8.01
N TYR A 144 5.63 -0.20 -6.70
CA TYR A 144 6.83 0.21 -5.95
C TYR A 144 8.08 -0.51 -6.46
N PHE A 145 8.02 -1.83 -6.61
CA PHE A 145 9.14 -2.63 -7.07
C PHE A 145 9.57 -2.26 -8.50
N VAL A 146 8.62 -2.17 -9.44
CA VAL A 146 8.88 -1.81 -10.84
C VAL A 146 9.38 -0.37 -10.96
N SER A 147 8.98 0.54 -10.06
CA SER A 147 9.50 1.91 -10.00
C SER A 147 11.00 1.95 -9.72
N GLY A 148 11.48 1.17 -8.75
CA GLY A 148 12.91 1.07 -8.44
C GLY A 148 13.72 0.44 -9.58
N GLN A 149 13.17 -0.56 -10.28
CA GLN A 149 13.78 -1.16 -11.47
C GLN A 149 13.83 -0.19 -12.65
N THR A 150 12.78 0.60 -12.85
CA THR A 150 12.73 1.62 -13.91
C THR A 150 13.73 2.74 -13.65
N ALA A 151 13.92 3.14 -12.39
CA ALA A 151 14.95 4.08 -12.00
C ALA A 151 16.36 3.51 -12.26
N ARG A 152 16.59 2.20 -12.07
CA ARG A 152 17.88 1.55 -12.39
C ARG A 152 18.29 1.70 -13.82
N ALA A 153 17.38 1.41 -14.74
CA ALA A 153 17.66 1.46 -16.15
C ALA A 153 18.13 2.86 -16.59
N ARG A 154 17.83 3.94 -15.82
CA ARG A 154 18.22 5.33 -16.12
C ARG A 154 19.66 5.66 -15.80
N ASP A 155 20.24 4.96 -14.84
CA ASP A 155 21.56 5.24 -14.34
C ASP A 155 22.66 4.49 -15.12
N GLY A 156 22.29 3.48 -15.92
CA GLY A 156 23.14 2.77 -16.88
C GLY A 156 22.81 3.14 -18.31
#